data_AF-A0A9N9NKU4-F1
#
_entry.id   AF-A0A9N9NKU4-F1
#
_cell.length_a   1.000
_cell.length_b   1.000
_cell.length_c   1.000
_cell.angle_alpha   90.00
_cell.angle_beta   90.00
_cell.angle_gamma   90.00
#
_symmetry.space_group_name_H-M   'P 1'
#
loop_
_entity.id
_entity.type
_entity.pdbx_description
1 polymer ?
#
loop_
_entity_poly.entity_id
_entity_poly.type
_entity_poly.pdbx_seq_one_letter_code
_entity_poly.pdbx_strand_id
1 'polypeptide(L)'
;MSFTFGRVYNGTSTTGCVYNETSTTERVYNEKYPGYKRLNDYLKQYKDKSFRSFLFHCRDMIIDTTPATSNWIDLNNAWKVHFMTEAQTIMNPKDFKILRDKFSSDQERNAKNLEDYWNKVIHECNIKYDILEYKREKEHVIRVLSEIEEKIKMKENDLIKSSNEWKTLIKNG
;
A
#
# COMPACT_ATOMS: atom_id res chain seq x y z
N MET A 1 4.94 -30.29 16.96
CA MET A 1 3.60 -30.11 16.34
C MET A 1 3.70 -28.88 15.45
N SER A 2 3.82 -29.09 14.15
CA SER A 2 3.92 -28.01 13.17
C SER A 2 2.55 -27.85 12.52
N PHE A 3 1.91 -26.71 12.69
CA PHE A 3 0.66 -26.39 12.03
C PHE A 3 0.97 -25.73 10.68
N THR A 4 0.90 -26.49 9.60
CA THR A 4 0.80 -25.94 8.25
C THR A 4 -0.66 -25.70 7.93
N PHE A 5 -1.12 -24.44 7.99
CA PHE A 5 -2.43 -24.07 7.46
C PHE A 5 -2.28 -23.70 5.98
N GLY A 6 -2.84 -24.55 5.12
CA GLY A 6 -2.86 -24.36 3.67
C GLY A 6 -3.69 -23.16 3.26
N ARG A 7 -3.22 -22.45 2.22
CA ARG A 7 -3.99 -21.42 1.53
C ARG A 7 -5.16 -22.07 0.79
N VAL A 8 -6.39 -21.69 1.15
CA VAL A 8 -7.58 -21.95 0.33
C VAL A 8 -7.96 -20.65 -0.34
N TYR A 9 -7.70 -20.54 -1.65
CA TYR A 9 -8.29 -19.48 -2.47
C TYR A 9 -9.73 -19.86 -2.77
N ASN A 10 -10.69 -19.16 -2.14
CA ASN A 10 -12.07 -19.16 -2.60
C ASN A 10 -12.42 -17.75 -3.08
N GLY A 11 -12.72 -17.64 -4.38
CA GLY A 11 -13.13 -16.41 -5.03
C GLY A 11 -14.57 -16.00 -4.69
N THR A 12 -14.83 -14.74 -5.02
CA THR A 12 -16.13 -14.03 -5.05
C THR A 12 -16.70 -13.58 -3.70
N SER A 13 -16.30 -12.39 -3.28
CA SER A 13 -17.22 -11.46 -2.62
C SER A 13 -16.91 -10.03 -3.05
N THR A 14 -17.73 -9.51 -3.94
CA THR A 14 -17.90 -8.08 -4.20
C THR A 14 -18.55 -7.47 -2.96
N THR A 15 -17.74 -6.91 -2.06
CA THR A 15 -18.22 -5.96 -1.06
C THR A 15 -17.16 -4.88 -0.90
N GLY A 16 -17.57 -3.65 -1.24
CA GLY A 16 -16.68 -2.49 -1.33
C GLY A 16 -15.88 -2.28 -0.05
N CYS A 17 -14.57 -2.09 -0.23
CA CYS A 17 -13.69 -1.69 0.84
C CYS A 17 -14.03 -0.24 1.23
N VAL A 18 -14.74 -0.08 2.33
CA VAL A 18 -14.89 1.21 3.03
C VAL A 18 -13.55 1.49 3.71
N TYR A 19 -12.82 2.48 3.20
CA TYR A 19 -11.62 2.98 3.83
C TYR A 19 -12.01 3.72 5.11
N ASN A 20 -11.73 3.13 6.28
CA ASN A 20 -11.73 3.87 7.54
C ASN A 20 -10.27 4.09 7.95
N GLU A 21 -9.73 5.22 7.49
CA GLU A 21 -8.40 5.73 7.80
C GLU A 21 -8.38 6.40 9.17
N THR A 22 -7.41 6.07 10.02
CA THR A 22 -6.93 6.99 11.07
C THR A 22 -5.40 6.91 11.17
N SER A 23 -4.72 7.63 10.29
CA SER A 23 -3.43 8.28 10.59
C SER A 23 -3.10 9.31 9.50
N THR A 24 -3.38 10.56 9.84
CA THR A 24 -2.59 11.75 9.52
C THR A 24 -2.01 11.84 8.11
N THR A 25 -2.85 12.26 7.15
CA THR A 25 -2.44 13.35 6.27
C THR A 25 -3.64 14.26 6.01
N GLU A 26 -3.72 15.34 6.78
CA GLU A 26 -4.37 16.54 6.32
C GLU A 26 -3.68 16.96 5.01
N ARG A 27 -4.30 16.66 3.87
CA ARG A 27 -4.16 17.29 2.55
C ARG A 27 -5.09 16.58 1.57
N VAL A 28 -6.37 16.94 1.58
CA VAL A 28 -7.16 16.91 0.34
C VAL A 28 -6.64 18.05 -0.53
N TYR A 29 -5.43 17.89 -1.07
CA TYR A 29 -5.14 18.46 -2.37
C TYR A 29 -5.77 17.48 -3.35
N ASN A 30 -6.71 17.97 -4.14
CA ASN A 30 -7.31 17.24 -5.24
C ASN A 30 -6.21 17.00 -6.30
N GLU A 31 -5.31 16.04 -6.05
CA GLU A 31 -4.29 15.65 -7.01
C GLU A 31 -4.98 15.01 -8.21
N LYS A 32 -4.62 15.46 -9.42
CA LYS A 32 -5.20 15.01 -10.68
C LYS A 32 -5.12 13.48 -10.85
N TYR A 33 -4.09 12.87 -10.27
CA TYR A 33 -3.89 11.43 -10.10
C TYR A 33 -2.77 11.21 -9.06
N PRO A 34 -2.68 10.01 -8.46
CA PRO A 34 -1.62 9.69 -7.52
C PRO A 34 -0.23 9.96 -8.10
N GLY A 35 0.56 10.80 -7.41
CA GLY A 35 1.93 11.12 -7.83
C GLY A 35 2.06 12.30 -8.79
N TYR A 36 0.96 12.97 -9.13
CA TYR A 36 0.93 14.15 -9.99
C TYR A 36 1.93 15.23 -9.54
N LYS A 37 1.93 15.57 -8.25
CA LYS A 37 2.83 16.58 -7.71
C LYS A 37 4.30 16.19 -7.88
N ARG A 38 4.63 14.94 -7.58
CA ARG A 38 6.01 14.44 -7.66
C ARG A 38 6.54 14.41 -9.10
N LEU A 39 5.69 14.03 -10.06
CA LEU A 39 6.02 14.11 -11.48
C LEU A 39 6.29 15.57 -11.91
N ASN A 40 5.43 16.51 -11.51
CA ASN A 40 5.63 17.92 -11.83
C ASN A 40 6.90 18.48 -11.21
N ASP A 41 7.20 18.13 -9.96
CA ASP A 41 8.44 18.52 -9.29
C ASP A 41 9.66 17.99 -10.03
N TYR A 42 9.63 16.72 -10.47
CA TYR A 42 10.68 16.14 -11.31
C TYR A 42 10.85 16.92 -12.63
N LEU A 43 9.75 17.20 -13.33
CA LEU A 43 9.78 17.93 -14.60
C LEU A 43 10.24 19.39 -14.43
N LYS A 44 10.14 20.00 -13.25
CA LYS A 44 10.63 21.36 -13.00
C LYS A 44 12.09 21.39 -12.58
N GLN A 45 12.54 20.42 -11.79
CA GLN A 45 13.85 20.46 -11.13
C GLN A 45 14.97 19.85 -11.96
N TYR A 46 14.70 18.80 -12.75
CA TYR A 46 15.75 18.03 -13.40
C TYR A 46 16.08 18.60 -14.78
N LYS A 47 17.36 18.86 -15.07
CA LYS A 47 17.80 19.32 -16.41
C LYS A 47 17.69 18.21 -17.45
N ASP A 48 18.31 17.05 -17.17
CA ASP A 48 18.33 15.89 -18.08
C ASP A 48 17.16 14.95 -17.84
N LYS A 49 15.99 15.37 -18.30
CA LYS A 49 14.75 14.62 -18.15
C LYS A 49 14.75 13.40 -19.06
N SER A 50 14.39 12.26 -18.49
CA SER A 50 13.97 11.06 -19.23
C SER A 50 12.90 10.32 -18.44
N PHE A 51 12.09 9.52 -19.13
CA PHE A 51 11.11 8.68 -18.47
C PHE A 51 11.77 7.66 -17.54
N ARG A 52 12.89 7.06 -17.96
CA ARG A 52 13.64 6.12 -17.12
C ARG A 52 14.19 6.78 -15.85
N SER A 53 14.75 7.99 -15.97
CA SER A 53 15.23 8.74 -14.81
C SER A 53 14.07 9.14 -13.90
N PHE A 54 12.91 9.49 -14.46
CA PHE A 54 11.70 9.74 -13.67
C PHE A 54 11.31 8.51 -12.85
N LEU A 55 11.19 7.34 -13.49
CA LEU A 55 10.85 6.09 -12.82
C LEU A 55 11.79 5.79 -11.66
N PHE A 56 13.09 6.02 -11.85
CA PHE A 56 14.09 5.82 -10.81
C PHE A 56 13.94 6.82 -9.63
N HIS A 57 13.84 8.11 -9.90
CA HIS A 57 13.79 9.15 -8.84
C HIS A 57 12.45 9.22 -8.10
N CYS A 58 11.40 8.70 -8.71
CA CYS A 58 10.04 8.72 -8.18
C CYS A 58 9.56 7.33 -7.76
N ARG A 59 10.48 6.37 -7.66
CA ARG A 59 10.19 4.96 -7.43
C ARG A 59 9.36 4.69 -6.17
N ASP A 60 9.76 5.26 -5.03
CA ASP A 60 9.06 5.03 -3.76
C ASP A 60 7.61 5.54 -3.85
N MET A 61 7.40 6.71 -4.45
CA MET A 61 6.06 7.24 -4.71
C MET A 61 5.28 6.32 -5.66
N ILE A 62 5.91 5.78 -6.70
CA ILE A 62 5.25 4.85 -7.62
C ILE A 62 4.82 3.60 -6.87
N ILE A 63 5.66 3.02 -6.00
CA ILE A 63 5.32 1.86 -5.18
C ILE A 63 4.16 2.19 -4.23
N ASP A 64 4.18 3.36 -3.61
CA ASP A 64 3.13 3.79 -2.67
C ASP A 64 1.77 4.00 -3.33
N THR A 65 1.76 4.35 -4.62
CA THR A 65 0.55 4.70 -5.38
C THR A 65 0.07 3.60 -6.33
N THR A 66 0.87 2.55 -6.52
CA THR A 66 0.56 1.44 -7.42
C THR A 66 -0.31 0.39 -6.72
N PRO A 67 -1.45 -0.01 -7.31
CA PRO A 67 -2.23 -1.14 -6.81
C PRO A 67 -1.47 -2.48 -6.91
N ALA A 68 -1.65 -3.34 -5.91
CA ALA A 68 -0.97 -4.66 -5.82
C ALA A 68 -1.26 -5.59 -7.03
N THR A 69 -2.42 -5.46 -7.67
CA THR A 69 -2.86 -6.33 -8.77
C THR A 69 -2.64 -5.74 -10.16
N SER A 70 -1.81 -4.69 -10.28
CA SER A 70 -1.66 -3.98 -11.54
C SER A 70 -0.83 -4.77 -12.57
N ASN A 71 -1.30 -4.76 -13.82
CA ASN A 71 -0.56 -5.27 -14.97
C ASN A 71 0.56 -4.30 -15.36
N TRP A 72 1.78 -4.80 -15.60
CA TRP A 72 2.92 -3.97 -15.97
C TRP A 72 2.68 -3.13 -17.23
N ILE A 73 1.92 -3.64 -18.20
CA ILE A 73 1.59 -2.95 -19.44
C ILE A 73 0.72 -1.73 -19.13
N ASP A 74 -0.32 -1.91 -18.31
CA ASP A 74 -1.26 -0.85 -17.95
C ASP A 74 -0.56 0.23 -17.12
N LEU A 75 0.27 -0.17 -16.15
CA LEU A 75 1.09 0.77 -15.36
C LEU A 75 2.02 1.59 -16.24
N ASN A 76 2.76 0.90 -17.12
CA ASN A 76 3.66 1.56 -18.04
C ASN A 76 2.91 2.57 -18.90
N ASN A 77 1.79 2.18 -19.49
CA ASN A 77 0.99 3.05 -20.35
C ASN A 77 0.42 4.25 -19.59
N ALA A 78 -0.12 4.05 -18.39
CA ALA A 78 -0.64 5.12 -17.55
C ALA A 78 0.47 6.14 -17.21
N TRP A 79 1.61 5.68 -16.72
CA TRP A 79 2.73 6.57 -16.36
C TRP A 79 3.34 7.27 -17.57
N LYS A 80 3.38 6.63 -18.74
CA LYS A 80 3.80 7.27 -20.00
C LYS A 80 2.88 8.42 -20.39
N VAL A 81 1.56 8.19 -20.34
CA VAL A 81 0.56 9.21 -20.66
C VAL A 81 0.73 10.38 -19.71
N HIS A 82 0.77 10.14 -18.40
CA HIS A 82 1.00 11.17 -17.39
C HIS A 82 2.31 11.93 -17.66
N PHE A 83 3.42 11.23 -17.82
CA PHE A 83 4.72 11.85 -18.09
C PHE A 83 4.68 12.78 -19.31
N MET A 84 4.09 12.33 -20.42
CA MET A 84 4.01 13.11 -21.65
C MET A 84 3.06 14.29 -21.56
N THR A 85 1.88 14.10 -20.97
CA THR A 85 0.89 15.16 -20.80
C THR A 85 1.44 16.29 -19.93
N GLU A 86 2.07 15.97 -18.80
CA GLU A 86 2.60 17.01 -17.92
C GLU A 86 3.86 17.65 -18.50
N ALA A 87 4.73 16.88 -19.18
CA ALA A 87 5.90 17.44 -19.85
C ALA A 87 5.50 18.44 -20.95
N GLN A 88 4.48 18.11 -21.75
CA GLN A 88 3.95 19.01 -22.78
C GLN A 88 3.39 20.31 -22.19
N THR A 89 2.80 20.23 -21.00
CA THR A 89 2.18 21.36 -20.32
C THR A 89 3.22 22.28 -19.66
N ILE A 90 4.30 21.71 -19.11
CA ILE A 90 5.29 22.44 -18.30
C ILE A 90 6.47 22.96 -19.12
N MET A 91 6.90 22.21 -20.12
CA MET A 91 8.13 22.51 -20.85
C MET A 91 7.86 23.42 -22.04
N ASN A 92 8.86 24.23 -22.43
CA ASN A 92 8.75 24.95 -23.68
C ASN A 92 8.73 23.97 -24.88
N PRO A 93 8.13 24.35 -26.03
CA PRO A 93 7.94 23.43 -27.15
C PRO A 93 9.22 22.82 -27.73
N LYS A 94 10.35 23.54 -27.67
CA LYS A 94 11.64 23.05 -28.20
C LYS A 94 12.18 21.93 -27.31
N ASP A 95 12.21 22.15 -26.00
CA ASP A 95 12.68 21.14 -25.04
C ASP A 95 11.75 19.92 -24.99
N PHE A 96 10.44 20.15 -25.08
CA PHE A 96 9.47 19.05 -25.14
C PHE A 96 9.68 18.19 -26.39
N LYS A 97 9.95 18.80 -27.56
CA LYS A 97 10.25 18.05 -28.79
C LYS A 97 11.48 17.14 -28.60
N ILE A 98 12.56 17.67 -28.02
CA ILE A 98 13.78 16.88 -27.73
C ILE A 98 13.46 15.71 -26.78
N LEU A 99 12.71 15.97 -25.70
CA LEU A 99 12.32 14.93 -24.75
C LEU A 99 11.46 13.84 -25.41
N ARG A 100 10.51 14.23 -26.25
CA ARG A 100 9.61 13.30 -26.95
C ARG A 100 10.37 12.41 -27.92
N ASP A 101 11.26 12.99 -28.73
CA ASP A 101 12.04 12.24 -29.71
C ASP A 101 12.97 11.24 -28.99
N LYS A 102 13.59 11.66 -27.87
CA LYS A 102 14.35 10.77 -26.99
C LYS A 102 13.50 9.65 -26.41
N PHE A 103 12.31 9.98 -25.89
CA PHE A 103 11.41 9.00 -25.30
C PHE A 103 11.02 7.91 -26.30
N SER A 104 10.64 8.26 -27.53
CA SER A 104 10.27 7.27 -28.54
C SER A 104 11.43 6.30 -28.82
N SER A 105 12.65 6.82 -28.95
CA SER A 105 13.85 5.98 -29.14
C SER A 105 14.15 5.08 -27.94
N ASP A 106 14.03 5.61 -26.73
CA ASP A 106 14.27 4.86 -25.49
C ASP A 106 13.24 3.74 -25.28
N GLN A 107 11.99 3.94 -25.69
CA GLN A 107 10.91 2.95 -25.56
C GLN A 107 11.17 1.71 -26.41
N GLU A 108 11.53 1.89 -27.67
CA GLU A 108 11.80 0.78 -28.58
C GLU A 108 13.02 -0.03 -28.13
N ARG A 109 14.08 0.66 -27.69
CA ARG A 109 15.34 0.01 -27.28
C ARG A 109 15.26 -0.71 -25.93
N ASN A 110 14.41 -0.24 -25.02
CA ASN A 110 14.40 -0.68 -23.62
C ASN A 110 13.11 -1.38 -23.20
N ALA A 111 12.29 -1.88 -24.13
CA ALA A 111 11.03 -2.54 -23.79
C ALA A 111 11.19 -3.63 -22.71
N LYS A 112 12.18 -4.52 -22.86
CA LYS A 112 12.49 -5.57 -21.88
C LYS A 112 12.96 -5.02 -20.52
N ASN A 113 13.81 -3.99 -20.53
CA ASN A 113 14.27 -3.34 -19.30
C ASN A 113 13.11 -2.67 -18.54
N LEU A 114 12.11 -2.14 -19.26
CA LEU A 114 10.91 -1.55 -18.67
C LEU A 114 10.00 -2.63 -18.08
N GLU A 115 9.81 -3.75 -18.78
CA GLU A 115 9.09 -4.91 -18.25
C GLU A 115 9.72 -5.40 -16.94
N ASP A 116 11.04 -5.63 -16.93
CA ASP A 116 11.78 -6.06 -15.73
C ASP A 116 11.65 -5.06 -14.57
N TYR A 117 11.68 -3.75 -14.89
CA TYR A 117 11.47 -2.70 -13.89
C TYR A 117 10.07 -2.80 -13.27
N TRP A 118 9.03 -2.87 -14.10
CA TRP A 118 7.65 -2.89 -13.62
C TRP A 118 7.33 -4.17 -12.85
N ASN A 119 7.86 -5.32 -13.27
CA ASN A 119 7.71 -6.57 -12.52
C ASN A 119 8.31 -6.47 -11.11
N LYS A 120 9.45 -5.78 -10.95
CA LYS A 120 10.02 -5.50 -9.62
C LYS A 120 9.16 -4.54 -8.79
N VAL A 121 8.63 -3.49 -9.40
CA VAL A 121 7.70 -2.57 -8.73
C VAL A 121 6.47 -3.32 -8.23
N ILE A 122 5.84 -4.14 -9.08
CA ILE A 122 4.66 -4.94 -8.72
C ILE A 122 5.00 -5.91 -7.58
N HIS A 123 6.15 -6.57 -7.64
CA HIS A 123 6.61 -7.47 -6.57
C HIS A 123 6.73 -6.74 -5.23
N GLU A 124 7.31 -5.54 -5.21
CA GLU A 124 7.44 -4.73 -4.00
C GLU A 124 6.08 -4.22 -3.49
N CYS A 125 5.17 -3.85 -4.39
CA CYS A 125 3.80 -3.49 -4.02
C CYS A 125 3.08 -4.66 -3.33
N ASN A 126 3.24 -5.88 -3.86
CA ASN A 126 2.67 -7.09 -3.27
C ASN A 126 3.25 -7.38 -1.89
N ILE A 127 4.57 -7.31 -1.72
CA ILE A 127 5.19 -7.46 -0.40
C ILE A 127 4.65 -6.43 0.58
N LYS A 128 4.53 -5.17 0.16
CA LYS A 128 4.00 -4.10 1.02
C LYS A 128 2.54 -4.37 1.40
N TYR A 129 1.73 -4.86 0.47
CA TYR A 129 0.35 -5.24 0.72
C TYR A 129 0.25 -6.39 1.75
N ASP A 130 1.02 -7.46 1.57
CA ASP A 130 1.07 -8.59 2.50
C ASP A 130 1.46 -8.13 3.92
N ILE A 131 2.45 -7.24 4.03
CA ILE A 131 2.86 -6.66 5.33
C ILE A 131 1.69 -5.90 5.98
N LEU A 132 0.92 -5.12 5.21
CA LEU A 132 -0.22 -4.38 5.72
C LEU A 132 -1.35 -5.32 6.17
N GLU A 133 -1.58 -6.41 5.44
CA GLU A 133 -2.53 -7.44 5.82
C GLU A 133 -2.14 -8.11 7.14
N TYR A 134 -0.89 -8.56 7.28
CA TYR A 134 -0.40 -9.15 8.53
C TYR A 134 -0.44 -8.19 9.71
N LYS A 135 -0.25 -6.89 9.48
CA LYS A 135 -0.43 -5.87 10.53
C LYS A 135 -1.89 -5.79 10.99
N ARG A 136 -2.85 -5.77 10.07
CA ARG A 136 -4.29 -5.76 10.40
C ARG A 136 -4.70 -7.03 11.14
N GLU A 137 -4.23 -8.18 10.70
CA GLU A 137 -4.47 -9.45 11.38
C GLU A 137 -3.89 -9.45 12.80
N LYS A 138 -2.66 -8.97 12.97
CA LYS A 138 -2.04 -8.82 14.29
C LYS A 138 -2.88 -7.93 15.21
N GLU A 139 -3.33 -6.78 14.72
CA GLU A 139 -4.19 -5.86 15.49
C GLU A 139 -5.52 -6.52 15.88
N HIS A 140 -6.12 -7.28 14.96
CA HIS A 140 -7.33 -8.04 15.23
C HIS A 140 -7.12 -9.07 16.36
N VAL A 141 -6.04 -9.86 16.27
CA VAL A 141 -5.70 -10.87 17.29
C VAL A 141 -5.46 -10.22 18.65
N ILE A 142 -4.76 -9.09 18.71
CA ILE A 142 -4.53 -8.35 19.96
C ILE A 142 -5.86 -7.96 20.60
N ARG A 143 -6.81 -7.44 19.82
CA ARG A 143 -8.14 -7.07 20.34
C ARG A 143 -8.88 -8.28 20.92
N VAL A 144 -8.89 -9.40 20.20
CA VAL A 144 -9.53 -10.63 20.67
C VAL A 144 -8.88 -11.17 21.96
N LEU A 145 -7.54 -11.11 22.05
CA LEU A 145 -6.82 -11.51 23.26
C LEU A 145 -7.21 -10.65 24.47
N SER A 146 -7.30 -9.33 24.30
CA SER A 146 -7.74 -8.42 25.37
C SER A 146 -9.15 -8.76 25.87
N GLU A 147 -10.09 -9.07 24.97
CA GLU A 147 -11.45 -9.47 25.34
C GLU A 147 -11.48 -10.79 26.13
N ILE A 148 -10.61 -11.74 25.78
CA ILE A 148 -10.47 -13.01 26.50
C ILE A 148 -9.88 -12.77 27.89
N GLU A 149 -8.83 -11.95 28.00
CA GLU A 149 -8.22 -11.59 29.28
C GLU A 149 -9.22 -10.93 30.24
N GLU A 150 -10.07 -10.05 29.75
CA GLU A 150 -11.15 -9.44 30.55
C GLU A 150 -12.15 -10.48 31.05
N LYS A 151 -12.57 -11.42 30.19
CA LYS A 151 -13.47 -12.52 30.59
C LYS A 151 -12.84 -13.43 31.64
N ILE A 152 -11.54 -13.72 31.53
CA ILE A 152 -10.80 -14.49 32.54
C ILE A 152 -10.83 -13.76 33.88
N LYS A 153 -10.45 -12.46 33.90
CA LYS A 153 -10.45 -11.64 35.13
C LYS A 153 -11.83 -11.59 35.80
N MET A 154 -12.91 -11.48 35.02
CA MET A 154 -14.27 -11.53 35.56
C MET A 154 -14.54 -12.87 36.26
N LYS A 155 -14.14 -13.98 35.67
CA LYS A 155 -14.36 -15.32 36.25
C LYS A 155 -13.47 -15.60 37.46
N GLU A 156 -12.25 -15.09 37.48
CA GLU A 156 -11.39 -15.15 38.68
C GLU A 156 -12.03 -14.38 39.84
N ASN A 157 -12.57 -13.19 39.59
CA ASN A 157 -13.28 -12.41 40.60
C ASN A 157 -14.54 -13.12 41.11
N ASP A 158 -15.35 -13.69 40.21
CA ASP A 158 -16.52 -14.52 40.57
C ASP A 158 -16.10 -15.67 41.51
N LEU A 159 -15.00 -16.35 41.18
CA LEU A 159 -14.47 -17.47 41.97
C LEU A 159 -13.98 -17.03 43.36
N ILE A 160 -13.24 -15.92 43.44
CA ILE A 160 -12.78 -15.34 44.71
C ILE A 160 -13.97 -14.98 45.60
N LYS A 161 -14.99 -14.34 45.03
CA LYS A 161 -16.22 -13.98 45.76
C LYS A 161 -16.90 -15.22 46.33
N SER A 162 -17.13 -16.24 45.50
CA SER A 162 -17.74 -17.49 45.95
C SER A 162 -16.92 -18.19 47.04
N SER A 163 -15.58 -18.22 46.91
CA SER A 163 -14.70 -18.80 47.93
C SER A 163 -14.82 -18.10 49.28
N ASN A 164 -14.95 -16.76 49.29
CA ASN A 164 -15.11 -15.98 50.51
C ASN A 164 -16.48 -16.22 51.17
N GLU A 165 -17.56 -16.33 50.39
CA GLU A 165 -18.90 -16.69 50.88
C GLU A 165 -18.92 -18.07 51.56
N TRP A 166 -18.24 -19.07 50.99
CA TRP A 166 -18.10 -20.38 51.62
C TRP A 166 -17.35 -20.31 52.96
N LYS A 167 -16.28 -19.52 53.04
CA LYS A 167 -15.50 -19.36 54.28
C LYS A 167 -16.29 -18.69 55.40
N THR A 168 -17.22 -17.77 55.09
CA THR A 168 -18.05 -17.14 56.11
C THR A 168 -19.13 -18.08 56.64
N LEU A 169 -19.74 -18.90 55.78
CA LEU A 169 -20.73 -19.90 56.18
C LEU A 169 -20.15 -20.91 57.18
N ILE A 170 -18.95 -21.44 56.91
CA ILE A 170 -18.28 -22.42 57.79
C ILE A 170 -17.93 -21.82 59.17
N LYS A 171 -17.63 -20.52 59.24
CA LYS A 171 -17.28 -19.86 60.51
C LYS A 171 -18.48 -19.58 61.42
N ASN A 172 -19.69 -19.55 60.85
CA ASN A 172 -20.91 -19.14 61.55
C ASN A 172 -21.86 -20.32 61.84
N GLY A 173 -21.51 -21.54 61.45
CA GLY A 173 -22.25 -22.77 61.75
C GLY A 173 -21.48 -23.64 62.73
#